data_AF-A0A937PML1-F1
#
_entry.id   AF-A0A937PML1-F1
#
_cell.length_a   1.000
_cell.length_b   1.000
_cell.length_c   1.000
_cell.angle_alpha   90.00
_cell.angle_beta   90.00
_cell.angle_gamma   90.00
#
_symmetry.space_group_name_H-M   'P 1'
#
loop_
_entity.id
_entity.type
_entity.pdbx_description
1 polymer ?
#
loop_
_entity_poly.entity_id
_entity_poly.type
_entity_poly.pdbx_seq_one_letter_code
_entity_poly.pdbx_strand_id
1 'polypeptide(L)'
;MTRRPEHKHTPLAQTSYARGIDLYRQGRYEQAAAELASVSARSDMLGNVARFYAAMSQRAMGIEALREGRFEEAEKCLLAAAGSIGGEADLSGYLASLYAQTGRHDMCVAAMERTEQTGRADPSFYRKLAQARWRAGKRAEAYMTLTAALRELGPDSRLYVQLGLFYAAEERYDQAHEAMASAVEADCSNCDAHYHLGLVEAAQGHVQAAVRLFQRAFELRPGDLMLAYHLALAAKAGSQEGHDVVLRLPEPGRQVPSDSQIRQLARYITNEPAFIEAFLALPASAIDGELFGVLAGVVQMALDEHGDYADLNYYCSGIFHRLGRGELAIKYARRAVQTNPSYVRALLQIGRLCRQEGRDSEAIEYLRRAVACGADYPDAHLELAELMLRRKSPGPARKHLSRALELNPHYTPAAETLASMAA
;
A
#
# COMPACT_ATOMS: atom_id res chain seq x y z
N MET A 1 50.57 24.49 -60.58
CA MET A 1 50.69 23.92 -59.22
C MET A 1 49.81 24.70 -58.26
N THR A 2 48.55 24.30 -58.14
CA THR A 2 47.59 24.84 -57.17
C THR A 2 47.81 24.17 -55.82
N ARG A 3 48.46 24.87 -54.88
CA ARG A 3 48.63 24.41 -53.49
C ARG A 3 47.29 24.48 -52.76
N ARG A 4 46.81 23.33 -52.28
CA ARG A 4 45.74 23.22 -51.28
C ARG A 4 46.20 23.89 -49.97
N PRO A 5 45.31 24.54 -49.20
CA PRO A 5 45.69 25.03 -47.88
C PRO A 5 45.86 23.86 -46.91
N GLU A 6 47.03 23.79 -46.30
CA GLU A 6 47.45 22.78 -45.32
C GLU A 6 46.72 22.94 -43.98
N HIS A 7 46.25 21.82 -43.45
CA HIS A 7 45.63 21.66 -42.14
C HIS A 7 46.61 21.97 -40.99
N LYS A 8 46.55 23.16 -40.39
CA LYS A 8 47.32 23.52 -39.18
C LYS A 8 46.58 23.32 -37.84
N HIS A 9 45.36 22.80 -37.84
CA HIS A 9 44.51 22.63 -36.63
C HIS A 9 44.26 21.17 -36.21
N THR A 10 45.03 20.22 -36.74
CA THR A 10 44.77 18.77 -36.61
C THR A 10 45.30 18.11 -35.33
N PRO A 11 46.51 18.41 -34.81
CA PRO A 11 47.08 17.71 -33.65
C PRO A 11 46.36 17.99 -32.33
N LEU A 12 46.06 19.27 -32.05
CA LEU A 12 45.38 19.70 -30.82
C LEU A 12 43.97 19.11 -30.71
N ALA A 13 43.21 19.09 -31.81
CA ALA A 13 41.87 18.50 -31.84
C ALA A 13 41.89 16.99 -31.60
N GLN A 14 42.91 16.27 -32.09
CA GLN A 14 43.09 14.84 -31.82
C GLN A 14 43.46 14.56 -30.37
N THR A 15 44.29 15.40 -29.75
CA THR A 15 44.65 15.29 -28.33
C THR A 15 43.45 15.57 -27.42
N SER A 16 42.69 16.65 -27.67
CA SER A 16 41.47 16.97 -26.92
C SER A 16 40.41 15.88 -27.07
N TYR A 17 40.26 15.31 -28.28
CA TYR A 17 39.38 14.16 -28.49
C TYR A 17 39.82 12.94 -27.67
N ALA A 18 41.08 12.53 -27.75
CA ALA A 18 41.60 11.37 -27.02
C ALA A 18 41.40 11.52 -25.50
N ARG A 19 41.72 12.69 -24.95
CA ARG A 19 41.50 13.01 -23.54
C ARG A 19 40.02 12.94 -23.15
N GLY A 20 39.14 13.48 -23.98
CA GLY A 20 37.68 13.42 -23.78
C GLY A 20 37.15 11.99 -23.73
N ILE A 21 37.65 11.10 -24.60
CA ILE A 21 37.28 9.67 -24.61
C ILE A 21 37.79 8.94 -23.35
N ASP A 22 39.00 9.24 -22.89
CA ASP A 22 39.54 8.61 -21.67
C ASP A 22 38.73 9.03 -20.43
N LEU A 23 38.36 10.31 -20.33
CA LEU A 23 37.47 10.80 -19.27
C LEU A 23 36.09 10.13 -19.33
N TYR A 24 35.53 9.94 -20.53
CA TYR A 24 34.26 9.23 -20.73
C TYR A 24 34.35 7.78 -20.22
N ARG A 25 35.42 7.06 -20.54
CA ARG A 25 35.67 5.68 -20.06
C ARG A 25 35.84 5.59 -18.55
N GLN A 26 36.36 6.63 -17.92
CA GLN A 26 36.50 6.73 -16.46
C GLN A 26 35.21 7.15 -15.75
N GLY A 27 34.10 7.36 -16.48
CA GLY A 27 32.83 7.82 -15.91
C GLY A 27 32.81 9.31 -15.53
N ARG A 28 33.82 10.09 -15.92
CA ARG A 28 33.92 11.53 -15.62
C ARG A 28 33.20 12.35 -16.69
N TYR A 29 31.89 12.17 -16.79
CA TYR A 29 31.08 12.63 -17.93
C TYR A 29 31.06 14.15 -18.12
N GLU A 30 31.03 14.93 -17.03
CA GLU A 30 31.04 16.40 -17.12
C GLU A 30 32.33 16.91 -17.79
N GLN A 31 33.47 16.37 -17.36
CA GLN A 31 34.78 16.75 -17.89
C GLN A 31 34.97 16.23 -19.33
N ALA A 32 34.48 15.02 -19.60
CA ALA A 32 34.45 14.47 -20.95
C ALA A 32 33.64 15.34 -21.91
N ALA A 33 32.45 15.79 -21.51
CA ALA A 33 31.61 16.66 -22.33
C ALA A 33 32.27 18.02 -22.62
N ALA A 34 32.91 18.63 -21.60
CA ALA A 34 33.62 19.89 -21.75
C ALA A 34 34.81 19.80 -22.72
N GLU A 35 35.64 18.76 -22.61
CA GLU A 35 36.78 18.53 -23.49
C GLU A 35 36.33 18.26 -24.95
N LEU A 36 35.29 17.44 -25.12
CA LEU A 36 34.76 17.08 -26.44
C LEU A 36 34.00 18.23 -27.12
N ALA A 37 33.47 19.21 -26.37
CA ALA A 37 32.78 20.37 -26.92
C ALA A 37 33.67 21.25 -27.82
N SER A 38 34.97 21.31 -27.53
CA SER A 38 35.94 22.06 -28.35
C SER A 38 36.17 21.43 -29.73
N VAL A 39 35.97 20.10 -29.84
CA VAL A 39 36.19 19.32 -31.07
C VAL A 39 34.88 19.15 -31.85
N SER A 40 33.74 19.17 -31.16
CA SER A 40 32.40 18.91 -31.71
C SER A 40 31.93 19.91 -32.77
N ALA A 41 32.49 21.13 -32.77
CA ALA A 41 32.18 22.18 -33.75
C ALA A 41 32.73 21.91 -35.17
N ARG A 42 33.61 20.90 -35.32
CA ARG A 42 34.19 20.54 -36.61
C ARG A 42 33.16 19.79 -37.47
N SER A 43 33.21 20.03 -38.77
CA SER A 43 32.35 19.38 -39.76
C SER A 43 32.91 18.05 -40.29
N ASP A 44 34.06 17.60 -39.79
CA ASP A 44 34.73 16.36 -40.20
C ASP A 44 34.34 15.16 -39.32
N MET A 45 34.81 13.96 -39.68
CA MET A 45 34.50 12.73 -38.95
C MET A 45 34.88 12.83 -37.47
N LEU A 46 36.00 13.48 -37.14
CA LEU A 46 36.43 13.69 -35.77
C LEU A 46 35.43 14.56 -34.98
N GLY A 47 34.93 15.63 -35.59
CA GLY A 47 33.85 16.44 -35.01
C GLY A 47 32.54 15.69 -34.83
N ASN A 48 32.18 14.81 -35.77
CA ASN A 48 30.98 13.97 -35.68
C ASN A 48 31.07 12.97 -34.51
N VAL A 49 32.21 12.29 -34.38
CA VAL A 49 32.42 11.32 -33.30
C VAL A 49 32.55 12.04 -31.95
N ALA A 50 33.18 13.22 -31.90
CA ALA A 50 33.20 14.05 -30.70
C ALA A 50 31.80 14.50 -30.27
N ARG A 51 30.92 14.90 -31.22
CA ARG A 51 29.50 15.19 -30.95
C ARG A 51 28.77 14.00 -30.38
N PHE A 52 28.97 12.81 -30.94
CA PHE A 52 28.36 11.58 -30.45
C PHE A 52 28.76 11.30 -28.99
N TYR A 53 30.05 11.29 -28.66
CA TYR A 53 30.50 11.02 -27.30
C TYR A 53 30.15 12.14 -26.31
N ALA A 54 30.18 13.40 -26.73
CA ALA A 54 29.70 14.51 -25.90
C ALA A 54 28.22 14.32 -25.54
N ALA A 55 27.41 13.89 -26.50
CA ALA A 55 26.00 13.62 -26.26
C ALA A 55 25.76 12.37 -25.40
N MET A 56 26.61 11.34 -25.53
CA MET A 56 26.59 10.18 -24.63
C MET A 56 26.97 10.55 -23.19
N SER A 57 27.92 11.46 -23.00
CA SER A 57 28.22 12.03 -21.67
C SER A 57 27.03 12.78 -21.09
N GLN A 58 26.38 13.64 -21.89
CA GLN A 58 25.18 14.37 -21.47
C GLN A 58 24.03 13.41 -21.12
N ARG A 59 23.84 12.34 -21.89
CA ARG A 59 22.89 11.27 -21.56
C ARG A 59 23.20 10.65 -20.19
N ALA A 60 24.45 10.27 -19.94
CA ALA A 60 24.84 9.62 -18.69
C ALA A 60 24.60 10.53 -17.47
N MET A 61 25.01 11.80 -17.57
CA MET A 61 24.74 12.82 -16.55
C MET A 61 23.25 13.02 -16.32
N GLY A 62 22.44 13.08 -17.39
CA GLY A 62 21.00 13.26 -17.27
C GLY A 62 20.30 12.10 -16.56
N ILE A 63 20.75 10.86 -16.81
CA ILE A 63 20.23 9.66 -16.13
C ILE A 63 20.64 9.63 -14.67
N GLU A 64 21.87 10.03 -14.35
CA GLU A 64 22.38 10.12 -12.98
C GLU A 64 21.63 11.19 -12.17
N ALA A 65 21.50 12.41 -12.72
CA ALA A 65 20.73 13.48 -12.14
C ALA A 65 19.26 13.08 -11.90
N LEU A 66 18.65 12.32 -12.82
CA LEU A 66 17.29 11.79 -12.64
C LEU A 66 17.20 10.81 -11.46
N ARG A 67 18.20 9.94 -11.27
CA ARG A 67 18.25 8.99 -10.14
C ARG A 67 18.40 9.71 -8.79
N GLU A 68 19.10 10.83 -8.79
CA GLU A 68 19.31 11.66 -7.59
C GLU A 68 18.18 12.66 -7.33
N GLY A 69 17.18 12.74 -8.20
CA GLY A 69 16.06 13.69 -8.08
C GLY A 69 16.40 15.14 -8.49
N ARG A 70 17.54 15.36 -9.16
CA ARG A 70 17.93 16.67 -9.71
C ARG A 70 17.25 16.91 -11.07
N PHE A 71 15.95 17.18 -11.04
CA PHE A 71 15.10 17.17 -12.25
C PHE A 71 15.45 18.22 -13.31
N GLU A 72 15.78 19.45 -12.92
CA GLU A 72 16.11 20.53 -13.88
C GLU A 72 17.40 20.23 -14.65
N GLU A 73 18.41 19.73 -13.94
CA GLU A 73 19.68 19.32 -14.53
C GLU A 73 19.51 18.10 -15.43
N ALA A 74 18.74 17.11 -14.96
CA ALA A 74 18.41 15.93 -15.74
C ALA A 74 17.75 16.30 -17.08
N GLU A 75 16.78 17.21 -17.07
CA GLU A 75 16.09 17.68 -18.27
C GLU A 75 17.05 18.38 -19.24
N LYS A 76 17.87 19.30 -18.72
CA LYS A 76 18.86 20.03 -19.53
C LYS A 76 19.82 19.08 -20.23
N CYS A 77 20.38 18.12 -19.49
CA CYS A 77 21.31 17.12 -20.01
C CYS A 77 20.66 16.18 -21.03
N LEU A 78 19.45 15.68 -20.74
CA LEU A 78 18.72 14.78 -21.66
C LEU A 78 18.30 15.48 -22.95
N LEU A 79 17.85 16.73 -22.89
CA LEU A 79 17.50 17.51 -24.09
C LEU A 79 18.74 17.83 -24.95
N ALA A 80 19.87 18.18 -24.32
CA ALA A 80 21.13 18.42 -25.02
C ALA A 80 21.64 17.17 -25.75
N ALA A 81 21.51 16.00 -25.10
CA ALA A 81 21.84 14.73 -25.71
C ALA A 81 20.90 14.37 -26.88
N ALA A 82 19.58 14.58 -26.70
CA ALA A 82 18.58 14.27 -27.72
C ALA A 82 18.76 15.11 -29.01
N GLY A 83 19.11 16.40 -28.87
CA GLY A 83 19.37 17.28 -30.01
C GLY A 83 20.64 16.92 -30.81
N SER A 84 21.57 16.17 -30.22
CA SER A 84 22.89 15.90 -30.81
C SER A 84 23.01 14.50 -31.44
N ILE A 85 22.30 13.49 -30.91
CA ILE A 85 22.43 12.10 -31.34
C ILE A 85 21.55 11.77 -32.56
N GLY A 86 20.58 12.62 -32.90
CA GLY A 86 19.75 12.45 -34.11
C GLY A 86 19.01 11.11 -34.13
N GLY A 87 17.82 11.05 -33.52
CA GLY A 87 16.85 9.96 -33.70
C GLY A 87 17.20 8.57 -33.15
N GLU A 88 18.48 8.17 -33.07
CA GLU A 88 18.87 6.79 -32.69
C GLU A 88 18.97 6.56 -31.17
N ALA A 89 19.26 7.58 -30.37
CA ALA A 89 19.19 7.47 -28.91
C ALA A 89 17.80 7.92 -28.45
N ASP A 90 16.89 6.96 -28.32
CA ASP A 90 15.60 7.22 -27.70
C ASP A 90 15.77 7.59 -26.22
N LEU A 91 15.85 8.90 -25.96
CA LEU A 91 15.81 9.49 -24.62
C LEU A 91 14.40 9.89 -24.22
N SER A 92 13.42 9.69 -25.11
CA SER A 92 12.05 10.13 -24.88
C SER A 92 11.40 9.36 -23.72
N GLY A 93 11.76 8.09 -23.50
CA GLY A 93 11.36 7.33 -22.30
C GLY A 93 11.89 7.93 -20.98
N TYR A 94 13.14 8.42 -20.95
CA TYR A 94 13.70 9.08 -19.77
C TYR A 94 13.04 10.44 -19.52
N LEU A 95 12.83 11.22 -20.59
CA LEU A 95 12.10 12.49 -20.52
C LEU A 95 10.65 12.28 -20.06
N ALA A 96 9.96 11.27 -20.57
CA ALA A 96 8.61 10.92 -20.12
C ALA A 96 8.58 10.58 -18.62
N SER A 97 9.55 9.78 -18.13
CA SER A 97 9.67 9.48 -16.70
C SER A 97 9.90 10.75 -15.86
N LEU A 98 10.76 11.65 -16.32
CA LEU A 98 11.05 12.91 -15.66
C LEU A 98 9.80 13.82 -15.61
N TYR A 99 9.10 13.96 -16.73
CA TYR A 99 7.88 14.75 -16.82
C TYR A 99 6.74 14.15 -16.00
N ALA A 100 6.64 12.83 -15.91
CA ALA A 100 5.69 12.14 -15.04
C ALA A 100 5.95 12.44 -13.55
N GLN A 101 7.21 12.45 -13.11
CA GLN A 101 7.59 12.74 -11.72
C GLN A 101 7.43 14.22 -11.35
N THR A 102 7.64 15.12 -12.31
CA THR A 102 7.49 16.57 -12.12
C THR A 102 6.06 17.09 -12.34
N GLY A 103 5.10 16.21 -12.63
CA GLY A 103 3.70 16.59 -12.86
C GLY A 103 3.43 17.29 -14.20
N ARG A 104 4.40 17.34 -15.11
CA ARG A 104 4.28 17.99 -16.43
C ARG A 104 3.62 17.05 -17.43
N HIS A 105 2.30 16.86 -17.28
CA HIS A 105 1.57 15.78 -17.94
C HIS A 105 1.53 15.89 -19.48
N ASP A 106 1.35 17.09 -20.06
CA ASP A 106 1.36 17.24 -21.53
C ASP A 106 2.72 16.93 -22.16
N MET A 107 3.79 17.38 -21.52
CA MET A 107 5.17 17.09 -21.96
C MET A 107 5.48 15.59 -21.83
N CYS A 108 4.94 14.94 -20.80
CA CYS A 108 5.03 13.49 -20.64
C CYS A 108 4.36 12.76 -21.81
N VAL A 109 3.12 13.11 -22.16
CA VAL A 109 2.40 12.51 -23.31
C VAL A 109 3.20 12.70 -24.60
N ALA A 110 3.65 13.91 -24.90
CA ALA A 110 4.43 14.18 -26.11
C ALA A 110 5.76 13.40 -26.16
N ALA A 111 6.43 13.21 -25.02
CA ALA A 111 7.62 12.38 -24.94
C ALA A 111 7.29 10.90 -25.18
N MET A 112 6.19 10.38 -24.61
CA MET A 112 5.77 9.00 -24.81
C MET A 112 5.34 8.69 -26.25
N GLU A 113 4.64 9.61 -26.92
CA GLU A 113 4.24 9.44 -28.34
C GLU A 113 5.46 9.33 -29.27
N ARG A 114 6.58 9.99 -28.92
CA ARG A 114 7.85 9.80 -29.65
C ARG A 114 8.44 8.42 -29.40
N THR A 115 8.31 7.87 -28.19
CA THR A 115 8.73 6.50 -27.87
C THR A 115 7.94 5.49 -28.71
N GLU A 116 6.64 5.70 -28.89
CA GLU A 116 5.75 4.81 -29.67
C GLU A 116 6.23 4.63 -31.12
N GLN A 117 6.69 5.71 -31.75
CA GLN A 117 7.19 5.72 -33.14
C GLN A 117 8.43 4.83 -33.35
N THR A 118 9.09 4.40 -32.27
CA THR A 118 10.25 3.49 -32.34
C THR A 118 9.87 2.01 -32.49
N GLY A 119 8.56 1.69 -32.47
CA GLY A 119 8.04 0.35 -32.77
C GLY A 119 8.19 -0.69 -31.65
N ARG A 120 8.50 -0.27 -30.41
CA ARG A 120 8.61 -1.15 -29.23
C ARG A 120 7.52 -0.91 -28.20
N ALA A 121 6.27 -0.81 -28.63
CA ALA A 121 5.12 -0.65 -27.74
C ALA A 121 4.61 -2.03 -27.27
N ASP A 122 4.58 -2.23 -25.95
CA ASP A 122 4.00 -3.39 -25.28
C ASP A 122 2.79 -2.96 -24.42
N PRO A 123 2.03 -3.89 -23.81
CA PRO A 123 0.91 -3.52 -22.94
C PRO A 123 1.31 -2.59 -21.78
N SER A 124 2.54 -2.72 -21.27
CA SER A 124 3.06 -1.85 -20.19
C SER A 124 3.22 -0.40 -20.66
N PHE A 125 3.71 -0.20 -21.89
CA PHE A 125 3.84 1.10 -22.52
C PHE A 125 2.48 1.77 -22.70
N TYR A 126 1.51 1.08 -23.34
CA TYR A 126 0.18 1.64 -23.57
C TYR A 126 -0.56 1.97 -22.28
N ARG A 127 -0.41 1.14 -21.24
CA ARG A 127 -0.94 1.43 -19.90
C ARG A 127 -0.39 2.75 -19.34
N LYS A 128 0.92 2.96 -19.44
CA LYS A 128 1.58 4.20 -18.97
C LYS A 128 1.19 5.41 -19.81
N LEU A 129 1.10 5.28 -21.13
CA LEU A 129 0.66 6.35 -22.04
C LEU A 129 -0.77 6.78 -21.73
N ALA A 130 -1.68 5.81 -21.58
CA ALA A 130 -3.05 6.08 -21.19
C ALA A 130 -3.14 6.79 -19.82
N GLN A 131 -2.35 6.34 -18.84
CA GLN A 131 -2.27 7.01 -17.53
C GLN A 131 -1.74 8.44 -17.61
N ALA A 132 -0.77 8.70 -18.50
CA ALA A 132 -0.24 10.05 -18.74
C ALA A 132 -1.31 10.95 -19.39
N ARG A 133 -2.02 10.46 -20.42
CA ARG A 133 -3.15 11.13 -21.07
C ARG A 133 -4.27 11.43 -20.08
N TRP A 134 -4.58 10.49 -19.19
CA TRP A 134 -5.53 10.69 -18.10
C TRP A 134 -5.10 11.83 -17.17
N ARG A 135 -3.85 11.86 -16.72
CA ARG A 135 -3.36 12.95 -15.86
C ARG A 135 -3.29 14.30 -16.55
N ALA A 136 -3.11 14.32 -17.87
CA ALA A 136 -3.19 15.53 -18.70
C ALA A 136 -4.63 16.02 -18.95
N GLY A 137 -5.65 15.35 -18.40
CA GLY A 137 -7.06 15.69 -18.66
C GLY A 137 -7.59 15.21 -20.01
N LYS A 138 -6.78 14.53 -20.81
CA LYS A 138 -7.14 13.97 -22.13
C LYS A 138 -7.85 12.63 -21.98
N ARG A 139 -9.04 12.65 -21.36
CA ARG A 139 -9.85 11.46 -21.00
C ARG A 139 -10.15 10.58 -22.21
N ALA A 140 -10.69 11.15 -23.29
CA ALA A 140 -11.05 10.41 -24.50
C ALA A 140 -9.84 9.71 -25.14
N GLU A 141 -8.70 10.41 -25.24
CA GLU A 141 -7.48 9.83 -25.78
C GLU A 141 -6.96 8.68 -24.90
N ALA A 142 -7.08 8.78 -23.57
CA ALA A 142 -6.68 7.71 -22.65
C ALA A 142 -7.48 6.41 -22.91
N TYR A 143 -8.80 6.51 -23.06
CA TYR A 143 -9.66 5.39 -23.43
C TYR A 143 -9.32 4.83 -24.82
N MET A 144 -9.12 5.70 -25.80
CA MET A 144 -8.74 5.28 -27.16
C MET A 144 -7.41 4.53 -27.16
N THR A 145 -6.44 4.96 -26.35
CA THR A 145 -5.13 4.30 -26.23
C THR A 145 -5.29 2.84 -25.79
N LEU A 146 -6.05 2.60 -24.71
CA LEU A 146 -6.22 1.25 -24.17
C LEU A 146 -7.06 0.38 -25.10
N THR A 147 -8.14 0.92 -25.65
CA THR A 147 -9.03 0.16 -26.54
C THR A 147 -8.38 -0.16 -27.89
N ALA A 148 -7.53 0.73 -28.44
CA ALA A 148 -6.73 0.43 -29.61
C ALA A 148 -5.69 -0.65 -29.32
N ALA A 149 -4.95 -0.52 -28.21
CA ALA A 149 -3.95 -1.51 -27.80
C ALA A 149 -4.55 -2.91 -27.60
N LEU A 150 -5.74 -3.02 -26.99
CA LEU A 150 -6.46 -4.29 -26.84
C LEU A 150 -6.90 -4.92 -28.16
N ARG A 151 -7.20 -4.11 -29.19
CA ARG A 151 -7.54 -4.62 -30.53
C ARG A 151 -6.31 -5.12 -31.29
N GLU A 152 -5.19 -4.41 -31.16
CA GLU A 152 -3.96 -4.72 -31.90
C GLU A 152 -3.15 -5.85 -31.26
N LEU A 153 -3.01 -5.82 -29.93
CA LEU A 153 -2.19 -6.78 -29.17
C LEU A 153 -3.00 -7.98 -28.66
N GLY A 154 -4.33 -7.88 -28.65
CA GLY A 154 -5.23 -8.86 -28.06
C GLY A 154 -5.55 -8.58 -26.58
N PRO A 155 -6.34 -9.48 -25.93
CA PRO A 155 -6.75 -9.32 -24.55
C PRO A 155 -5.54 -9.35 -23.59
N ASP A 156 -5.35 -8.28 -22.82
CA ASP A 156 -4.32 -8.19 -21.78
C ASP A 156 -4.96 -7.73 -20.46
N SER A 157 -4.73 -8.51 -19.41
CA SER A 157 -5.33 -8.27 -18.10
C SER A 157 -4.95 -6.90 -17.52
N ARG A 158 -3.72 -6.43 -17.71
CA ARG A 158 -3.24 -5.15 -17.14
C ARG A 158 -3.87 -3.95 -17.86
N LEU A 159 -4.12 -4.07 -19.16
CA LEU A 159 -4.83 -3.04 -19.94
C LEU A 159 -6.29 -2.94 -19.50
N TYR A 160 -6.95 -4.08 -19.30
CA TYR A 160 -8.31 -4.13 -18.79
C TYR A 160 -8.43 -3.58 -17.36
N VAL A 161 -7.49 -3.91 -16.47
CA VAL A 161 -7.41 -3.29 -15.13
C VAL A 161 -7.32 -1.78 -15.24
N GLN A 162 -6.43 -1.26 -16.10
CA GLN A 162 -6.29 0.19 -16.26
C GLN A 162 -7.57 0.85 -16.80
N LEU A 163 -8.26 0.19 -17.73
CA LEU A 163 -9.53 0.65 -18.28
C LEU A 163 -10.63 0.70 -17.20
N GLY A 164 -10.75 -0.36 -16.39
CA GLY A 164 -11.70 -0.41 -15.29
C GLY A 164 -11.40 0.64 -14.20
N LEU A 165 -10.12 0.93 -13.92
CA LEU A 165 -9.74 2.02 -13.00
C LEU A 165 -10.20 3.39 -13.52
N PHE A 166 -10.13 3.63 -14.82
CA PHE A 166 -10.66 4.87 -15.41
C PHE A 166 -12.18 4.97 -15.29
N TYR A 167 -12.91 3.88 -15.58
CA TYR A 167 -14.35 3.86 -15.37
C TYR A 167 -14.73 4.05 -13.90
N ALA A 168 -14.04 3.39 -12.97
CA ALA A 168 -14.29 3.55 -11.54
C ALA A 168 -14.01 4.98 -11.05
N ALA A 169 -12.98 5.64 -11.58
CA ALA A 169 -12.68 7.04 -11.27
C ALA A 169 -13.73 8.03 -11.80
N GLU A 170 -14.54 7.63 -12.77
CA GLU A 170 -15.72 8.36 -13.26
C GLU A 170 -17.02 7.85 -12.63
N GLU A 171 -16.95 7.00 -11.59
CA GLU A 171 -18.10 6.37 -10.92
C GLU A 171 -18.99 5.51 -11.86
N ARG A 172 -18.45 5.12 -13.01
CA ARG A 172 -19.11 4.26 -14.00
C ARG A 172 -18.91 2.79 -13.62
N TYR A 173 -19.47 2.39 -12.48
CA TYR A 173 -19.19 1.10 -11.84
C TYR A 173 -19.56 -0.12 -12.70
N ASP A 174 -20.63 -0.05 -13.50
CA ASP A 174 -21.02 -1.16 -14.38
C ASP A 174 -19.95 -1.43 -15.45
N GLN A 175 -19.40 -0.37 -16.06
CA GLN A 175 -18.34 -0.50 -17.06
C GLN A 175 -17.00 -0.84 -16.42
N ALA A 176 -16.78 -0.38 -15.18
CA ALA A 176 -15.62 -0.79 -14.39
C ALA A 176 -15.68 -2.30 -14.09
N HIS A 177 -16.85 -2.81 -13.70
CA HIS A 177 -17.10 -4.24 -13.49
C HIS A 177 -16.78 -5.03 -14.75
N GLU A 178 -17.38 -4.68 -15.90
CA GLU A 178 -17.15 -5.39 -17.16
C GLU A 178 -15.67 -5.43 -17.53
N ALA A 179 -14.98 -4.29 -17.47
CA ALA A 179 -13.55 -4.22 -17.77
C ALA A 179 -12.71 -5.07 -16.80
N MET A 180 -13.02 -5.02 -15.50
CA MET A 180 -12.29 -5.81 -14.49
C MET A 180 -12.60 -7.31 -14.59
N ALA A 181 -13.82 -7.70 -14.96
CA ALA A 181 -14.18 -9.08 -15.25
C ALA A 181 -13.41 -9.61 -16.48
N SER A 182 -13.33 -8.82 -17.56
CA SER A 182 -12.47 -9.15 -18.71
C SER A 182 -10.99 -9.24 -18.33
N ALA A 183 -10.53 -8.45 -17.35
CA ALA A 183 -9.17 -8.57 -16.83
C ALA A 183 -8.92 -9.94 -16.14
N VAL A 184 -9.88 -10.42 -15.36
CA VAL A 184 -9.83 -11.73 -14.70
C VAL A 184 -9.92 -12.87 -15.72
N GLU A 185 -10.72 -12.72 -16.77
CA GLU A 185 -10.81 -13.70 -17.86
C GLU A 185 -9.50 -13.80 -18.66
N ALA A 186 -8.85 -12.66 -18.92
CA ALA A 186 -7.58 -12.61 -19.63
C ALA A 186 -6.42 -13.20 -18.80
N ASP A 187 -6.42 -13.01 -17.48
CA ASP A 187 -5.47 -13.63 -16.56
C ASP A 187 -6.11 -13.87 -15.18
N CYS A 188 -6.49 -15.12 -14.92
CA CYS A 188 -7.13 -15.51 -13.66
C CYS A 188 -6.18 -15.49 -12.46
N SER A 189 -4.87 -15.33 -12.69
CA SER A 189 -3.83 -15.20 -11.67
C SER A 189 -3.43 -13.74 -11.39
N ASN A 190 -4.02 -12.78 -12.11
CA ASN A 190 -3.76 -11.36 -11.85
C ASN A 190 -4.42 -10.90 -10.56
N CYS A 191 -3.62 -10.74 -9.51
CA CYS A 191 -4.06 -10.27 -8.20
C CYS A 191 -4.73 -8.88 -8.25
N ASP A 192 -4.19 -7.95 -9.05
CA ASP A 192 -4.73 -6.59 -9.14
C ASP A 192 -6.13 -6.58 -9.78
N ALA A 193 -6.39 -7.50 -10.73
CA ALA A 193 -7.71 -7.65 -11.34
C ALA A 193 -8.76 -8.09 -10.31
N HIS A 194 -8.47 -9.14 -9.53
CA HIS A 194 -9.37 -9.58 -8.44
C HIS A 194 -9.56 -8.50 -7.38
N TYR A 195 -8.47 -7.83 -6.98
CA TYR A 195 -8.53 -6.77 -5.98
C TYR A 195 -9.41 -5.59 -6.43
N HIS A 196 -9.18 -5.07 -7.62
CA HIS A 196 -9.94 -3.92 -8.13
C HIS A 196 -11.38 -4.28 -8.48
N LEU A 197 -11.65 -5.49 -8.98
CA LEU A 197 -13.03 -5.97 -9.12
C LEU A 197 -13.73 -6.04 -7.75
N GLY A 198 -13.04 -6.54 -6.72
CA GLY A 198 -13.57 -6.58 -5.35
C GLY A 198 -13.91 -5.19 -4.79
N LEU A 199 -13.11 -4.17 -5.10
CA LEU A 199 -13.41 -2.78 -4.73
C LEU A 199 -14.65 -2.24 -5.46
N VAL A 200 -14.82 -2.56 -6.75
CA VAL A 200 -16.01 -2.16 -7.53
C VAL A 200 -17.26 -2.83 -6.95
N GLU A 201 -17.23 -4.14 -6.69
CA GLU A 201 -18.34 -4.86 -6.05
C GLU A 201 -18.69 -4.29 -4.68
N ALA A 202 -17.67 -3.97 -3.87
CA ALA A 202 -17.88 -3.36 -2.55
C ALA A 202 -18.55 -1.98 -2.66
N ALA A 203 -18.13 -1.16 -3.63
CA ALA A 203 -18.73 0.15 -3.87
C ALA A 203 -20.20 0.06 -4.34
N GLN A 204 -20.56 -1.02 -5.04
CA GLN A 204 -21.93 -1.31 -5.46
C GLN A 204 -22.78 -2.00 -4.38
N GLY A 205 -22.21 -2.31 -3.20
CA GLY A 205 -22.89 -2.99 -2.11
C GLY A 205 -23.01 -4.51 -2.27
N HIS A 206 -22.32 -5.10 -3.24
CA HIS A 206 -22.29 -6.55 -3.45
C HIS A 206 -21.27 -7.22 -2.52
N VAL A 207 -21.52 -7.15 -1.21
CA VAL A 207 -20.57 -7.54 -0.16
C VAL A 207 -20.05 -8.96 -0.32
N GLN A 208 -20.91 -9.93 -0.63
CA GLN A 208 -20.48 -11.31 -0.81
C GLN A 208 -19.55 -11.51 -2.02
N ALA A 209 -19.77 -10.79 -3.10
CA ALA A 209 -18.90 -10.84 -4.28
C ALA A 209 -17.54 -10.22 -3.94
N ALA A 210 -17.54 -9.06 -3.26
CA ALA A 210 -16.33 -8.40 -2.78
C ALA A 210 -15.48 -9.31 -1.88
N VAL A 211 -16.10 -10.00 -0.90
CA VAL A 211 -15.39 -10.97 -0.05
C VAL A 211 -14.69 -12.04 -0.89
N ARG A 212 -15.39 -12.69 -1.83
CA ARG A 212 -14.80 -13.76 -2.65
C ARG A 212 -13.63 -13.26 -3.50
N LEU A 213 -13.76 -12.06 -4.06
CA LEU A 213 -12.72 -11.44 -4.88
C LEU A 213 -11.49 -11.02 -4.05
N PHE A 214 -11.70 -10.44 -2.87
CA PHE A 214 -10.59 -10.12 -1.96
C PHE A 214 -9.91 -11.38 -1.42
N GLN A 215 -10.66 -12.44 -1.12
CA GLN A 215 -10.10 -13.75 -0.79
C GLN A 215 -9.19 -14.24 -1.92
N ARG A 216 -9.68 -14.21 -3.16
CA ARG A 216 -8.88 -14.64 -4.31
C ARG A 216 -7.64 -13.78 -4.53
N ALA A 217 -7.75 -12.46 -4.38
CA ALA A 217 -6.61 -11.56 -4.43
C ALA A 217 -5.58 -11.89 -3.35
N PHE A 218 -6.03 -12.14 -2.11
CA PHE A 218 -5.18 -12.50 -0.99
C PHE A 218 -4.53 -13.89 -1.13
N GLU A 219 -5.21 -14.86 -1.74
CA GLU A 219 -4.63 -16.15 -2.14
C GLU A 219 -3.46 -15.98 -3.11
N LEU A 220 -3.54 -15.02 -4.03
CA LEU A 220 -2.49 -14.74 -5.01
C LEU A 220 -1.30 -13.96 -4.42
N ARG A 221 -1.55 -13.13 -3.40
CA ARG A 221 -0.51 -12.43 -2.62
C ARG A 221 -0.74 -12.56 -1.11
N PRO A 222 -0.41 -13.73 -0.52
CA PRO A 222 -0.50 -13.91 0.92
C PRO A 222 0.40 -12.92 1.64
N GLY A 223 -0.11 -12.27 2.69
CA GLY A 223 0.65 -11.31 3.50
C GLY A 223 0.59 -9.85 3.04
N ASP A 224 -0.10 -9.53 1.94
CA ASP A 224 -0.41 -8.15 1.59
C ASP A 224 -1.43 -7.56 2.58
N LEU A 225 -0.95 -6.67 3.46
CA LEU A 225 -1.77 -6.07 4.51
C LEU A 225 -2.93 -5.23 3.95
N MET A 226 -2.79 -4.63 2.77
CA MET A 226 -3.91 -3.87 2.18
C MET A 226 -5.03 -4.82 1.74
N LEU A 227 -4.68 -5.96 1.14
CA LEU A 227 -5.67 -6.97 0.76
C LEU A 227 -6.37 -7.57 1.98
N ALA A 228 -5.59 -7.91 3.02
CA ALA A 228 -6.13 -8.43 4.27
C ALA A 228 -7.07 -7.40 4.96
N TYR A 229 -6.73 -6.11 4.89
CA TYR A 229 -7.58 -5.03 5.40
C TYR A 229 -8.91 -4.93 4.65
N HIS A 230 -8.89 -4.88 3.31
CA HIS A 230 -10.11 -4.81 2.51
C HIS A 230 -10.99 -6.07 2.67
N LEU A 231 -10.37 -7.24 2.77
CA LEU A 231 -11.07 -8.48 3.08
C LEU A 231 -11.75 -8.41 4.45
N ALA A 232 -11.05 -7.91 5.47
CA ALA A 232 -11.59 -7.77 6.81
C ALA A 232 -12.78 -6.79 6.87
N LEU A 233 -12.70 -5.66 6.15
CA LEU A 233 -13.80 -4.72 6.04
C LEU A 233 -15.03 -5.35 5.35
N ALA A 234 -14.82 -6.01 4.21
CA ALA A 234 -15.91 -6.68 3.49
C ALA A 234 -16.55 -7.79 4.33
N ALA A 235 -15.74 -8.54 5.09
CA ALA A 235 -16.24 -9.57 5.98
C ALA A 235 -17.05 -8.99 7.15
N LYS A 236 -16.56 -7.90 7.77
CA LYS A 236 -17.27 -7.20 8.83
C LYS A 236 -18.63 -6.68 8.34
N ALA A 237 -18.66 -6.06 7.17
CA ALA A 237 -19.90 -5.59 6.55
C ALA A 237 -20.87 -6.75 6.30
N GLY A 238 -20.38 -7.88 5.75
CA GLY A 238 -21.22 -9.05 5.48
C GLY A 238 -21.81 -9.65 6.75
N SER A 239 -21.03 -9.76 7.82
CA SER A 239 -21.53 -10.23 9.12
C SER A 239 -22.60 -9.30 9.71
N GLN A 240 -22.48 -7.98 9.51
CA GLN A 240 -23.49 -7.02 9.96
C GLN A 240 -24.81 -7.12 9.19
N GLU A 241 -24.76 -7.54 7.92
CA GLU A 241 -25.93 -7.80 7.07
C GLU A 241 -26.55 -9.20 7.30
N GLY A 242 -26.01 -9.97 8.26
CA GLY A 242 -26.48 -11.33 8.56
C GLY A 242 -26.03 -12.37 7.53
N HIS A 243 -25.02 -12.06 6.72
CA HIS A 243 -24.39 -13.03 5.82
C HIS A 243 -23.36 -13.86 6.56
N ASP A 244 -23.41 -15.18 6.36
CA ASP A 244 -22.37 -16.09 6.86
C ASP A 244 -21.11 -15.97 6.00
N VAL A 245 -20.16 -15.15 6.46
CA VAL A 245 -18.91 -14.91 5.77
C VAL A 245 -17.87 -15.95 6.19
N VAL A 246 -17.72 -17.00 5.38
CA VAL A 246 -16.66 -17.99 5.58
C VAL A 246 -15.35 -17.46 4.99
N LEU A 247 -14.39 -17.15 5.88
CA LEU A 247 -13.06 -16.70 5.50
C LEU A 247 -12.11 -17.89 5.34
N ARG A 248 -11.64 -18.10 4.10
CA ARG A 248 -10.56 -19.05 3.80
C ARG A 248 -9.30 -18.25 3.52
N LEU A 249 -8.33 -18.36 4.41
CA LEU A 249 -7.05 -17.70 4.27
C LEU A 249 -6.02 -18.75 3.84
N PRO A 250 -5.23 -18.48 2.78
CA PRO A 250 -4.15 -19.36 2.35
C PRO A 250 -3.08 -19.47 3.45
N GLU A 251 -2.30 -20.54 3.43
CA GLU A 251 -1.08 -20.63 4.22
C GLU A 251 -0.11 -19.50 3.82
N PRO A 252 0.65 -18.92 4.76
CA PRO A 252 1.46 -17.75 4.48
C PRO A 252 2.58 -18.05 3.48
N GLY A 253 2.81 -17.10 2.57
CA GLY A 253 4.11 -16.97 1.91
C GLY A 253 5.06 -16.19 2.81
N ARG A 254 6.33 -16.59 2.92
CA ARG A 254 7.37 -15.88 3.70
C ARG A 254 7.76 -14.54 3.07
N GLN A 255 6.83 -13.62 2.86
CA GLN A 255 7.14 -12.28 2.36
C GLN A 255 6.97 -11.27 3.50
N VAL A 256 8.09 -11.01 4.17
CA VAL A 256 8.15 -9.98 5.22
C VAL A 256 8.11 -8.61 4.52
N PRO A 257 7.19 -7.69 4.89
CA PRO A 257 7.18 -6.35 4.33
C PRO A 257 8.50 -5.63 4.60
N SER A 258 8.94 -4.80 3.65
CA SER A 258 10.13 -3.97 3.85
C SER A 258 9.91 -2.91 4.93
N ASP A 259 10.96 -2.49 5.62
CA ASP A 259 10.90 -1.42 6.63
C ASP A 259 10.22 -0.14 6.15
N SER A 260 10.39 0.20 4.86
CA SER A 260 9.72 1.37 4.27
C SER A 260 8.20 1.19 4.22
N GLN A 261 7.72 0.00 3.88
CA GLN A 261 6.29 -0.32 3.88
C GLN A 261 5.73 -0.34 5.30
N ILE A 262 6.47 -0.94 6.25
CA ILE A 262 6.07 -0.95 7.67
C ILE A 262 5.95 0.49 8.20
N ARG A 263 6.90 1.39 7.88
CA ARG A 263 6.83 2.81 8.25
C ARG A 263 5.64 3.54 7.62
N GLN A 264 5.35 3.30 6.34
CA GLN A 264 4.18 3.91 5.70
C GLN A 264 2.87 3.45 6.35
N LEU A 265 2.76 2.16 6.67
CA LEU A 265 1.61 1.60 7.34
C LEU A 265 1.47 2.10 8.78
N ALA A 266 2.57 2.32 9.50
CA ALA A 266 2.55 2.90 10.84
C ALA A 266 1.93 4.31 10.82
N ARG A 267 2.31 5.14 9.85
CA ARG A 267 1.69 6.46 9.63
C ARG A 267 0.22 6.35 9.27
N TYR A 268 -0.14 5.38 8.42
CA TYR A 268 -1.54 5.14 8.05
C TYR A 268 -2.40 4.76 9.26
N ILE A 269 -1.98 3.76 10.05
CA ILE A 269 -2.66 3.31 11.27
C ILE A 269 -2.86 4.45 12.27
N THR A 270 -1.89 5.35 12.39
CA THR A 270 -1.99 6.51 13.27
C THR A 270 -3.15 7.44 12.85
N ASN A 271 -3.43 7.53 11.55
CA ASN A 271 -4.54 8.33 11.01
C ASN A 271 -5.86 7.54 10.94
N GLU A 272 -5.80 6.22 10.80
CA GLU A 272 -6.97 5.34 10.60
C GLU A 272 -7.00 4.20 11.64
N PRO A 273 -7.45 4.46 12.87
CA PRO A 273 -7.58 3.46 13.95
C PRO A 273 -8.43 2.24 13.57
N ALA A 274 -9.42 2.45 12.70
CA ALA A 274 -10.31 1.41 12.18
C ALA A 274 -9.57 0.32 11.40
N PHE A 275 -8.34 0.59 10.93
CA PHE A 275 -7.49 -0.39 10.25
C PHE A 275 -7.29 -1.63 11.11
N ILE A 276 -6.79 -1.48 12.34
CA ILE A 276 -6.48 -2.61 13.21
C ILE A 276 -7.75 -3.32 13.67
N GLU A 277 -8.84 -2.58 13.90
CA GLU A 277 -10.12 -3.18 14.29
C GLU A 277 -10.66 -4.14 13.24
N ALA A 278 -10.48 -3.83 11.96
CA ALA A 278 -10.84 -4.74 10.88
C ALA A 278 -10.07 -6.06 11.02
N PHE A 279 -8.74 -6.02 11.21
CA PHE A 279 -7.94 -7.24 11.42
C PHE A 279 -8.36 -8.02 12.65
N LEU A 280 -8.59 -7.35 13.78
CA LEU A 280 -9.00 -8.01 15.01
C LEU A 280 -10.38 -8.67 14.90
N ALA A 281 -11.23 -8.21 13.97
CA ALA A 281 -12.53 -8.81 13.68
C ALA A 281 -12.45 -10.06 12.78
N LEU A 282 -11.30 -10.35 12.16
CA LEU A 282 -11.13 -11.59 11.40
C LEU A 282 -11.18 -12.80 12.33
N PRO A 283 -11.84 -13.91 11.95
CA PRO A 283 -11.81 -15.17 12.68
C PRO A 283 -10.37 -15.63 12.91
N ALA A 284 -10.16 -16.40 13.99
CA ALA A 284 -8.87 -17.03 14.24
C ALA A 284 -8.48 -17.96 13.09
N SER A 285 -7.22 -17.88 12.68
CA SER A 285 -6.69 -18.57 11.49
C SER A 285 -5.29 -19.11 11.75
N ALA A 286 -4.85 -20.09 10.94
CA ALA A 286 -3.48 -20.61 10.97
C ALA A 286 -2.43 -19.51 10.70
N ILE A 287 -2.82 -18.42 10.03
CA ILE A 287 -1.91 -17.32 9.70
C ILE A 287 -1.80 -16.24 10.78
N ASP A 288 -2.55 -16.36 11.90
CA ASP A 288 -2.59 -15.34 12.94
C ASP A 288 -1.18 -15.02 13.48
N GLY A 289 -0.32 -16.03 13.65
CA GLY A 289 1.05 -15.84 14.14
C GLY A 289 1.88 -14.89 13.26
N GLU A 290 1.80 -15.05 11.94
CA GLU A 290 2.56 -14.22 10.99
C GLU A 290 1.91 -12.85 10.80
N LEU A 291 0.60 -12.83 10.53
CA LEU A 291 -0.15 -11.61 10.25
C LEU A 291 -0.12 -10.64 11.45
N PHE A 292 -0.44 -11.13 12.64
CA PHE A 292 -0.40 -10.31 13.85
C PHE A 292 1.03 -10.05 14.32
N GLY A 293 2.01 -10.86 13.91
CA GLY A 293 3.44 -10.57 14.11
C GLY A 293 3.90 -9.33 13.35
N VAL A 294 3.55 -9.23 12.06
CA VAL A 294 3.82 -8.03 11.25
C VAL A 294 3.03 -6.84 11.81
N LEU A 295 1.75 -7.03 12.12
CA LEU A 295 0.91 -5.95 12.67
C LEU A 295 1.44 -5.44 14.02
N ALA A 296 1.98 -6.33 14.88
CA ALA A 296 2.65 -5.94 16.11
C ALA A 296 3.85 -5.02 15.82
N GLY A 297 4.70 -5.36 14.84
CA GLY A 297 5.83 -4.51 14.44
C GLY A 297 5.39 -3.14 13.92
N VAL A 298 4.33 -3.08 13.11
CA VAL A 298 3.77 -1.81 12.60
C VAL A 298 3.24 -0.94 13.75
N VAL A 299 2.45 -1.51 14.65
CA VAL A 299 1.88 -0.76 15.79
C VAL A 299 2.94 -0.36 16.81
N GLN A 300 3.95 -1.19 17.03
CA GLN A 300 5.09 -0.82 17.88
C GLN A 300 5.86 0.37 17.31
N MET A 301 6.11 0.40 16.00
CA MET A 301 6.77 1.54 15.37
C MET A 301 5.89 2.81 15.41
N ALA A 302 4.57 2.69 15.30
CA ALA A 302 3.66 3.81 15.52
C ALA A 302 3.71 4.32 16.98
N LEU A 303 3.82 3.42 17.95
CA LEU A 303 3.97 3.76 19.37
C LEU A 303 5.34 4.38 19.70
N ASP A 304 6.40 4.11 18.94
CA ASP A 304 7.68 4.79 19.13
C ASP A 304 7.58 6.29 18.77
N GLU A 305 6.74 6.64 17.79
CA GLU A 305 6.44 8.03 17.43
C GLU A 305 5.37 8.67 18.34
N HIS A 306 4.37 7.88 18.78
CA HIS A 306 3.19 8.33 19.52
C HIS A 306 2.86 7.43 20.72
N GLY A 307 3.81 7.32 21.66
CA GLY A 307 3.74 6.36 22.77
C GLY A 307 2.63 6.62 23.79
N ASP A 308 2.07 7.83 23.79
CA ASP A 308 0.99 8.27 24.65
C ASP A 308 -0.40 7.92 24.11
N TYR A 309 -0.55 7.46 22.86
CA TYR A 309 -1.89 7.19 22.31
C TYR A 309 -2.53 5.97 22.98
N ALA A 310 -3.63 6.20 23.70
CA ALA A 310 -4.37 5.17 24.42
C ALA A 310 -4.92 4.09 23.47
N ASP A 311 -5.43 4.48 22.31
CA ASP A 311 -5.98 3.58 21.30
C ASP A 311 -4.91 2.66 20.71
N LEU A 312 -3.72 3.20 20.36
CA LEU A 312 -2.61 2.38 19.86
C LEU A 312 -2.16 1.34 20.89
N ASN A 313 -2.08 1.72 22.17
CA ASN A 313 -1.79 0.78 23.26
C ASN A 313 -2.92 -0.26 23.44
N TYR A 314 -4.19 0.12 23.29
CA TYR A 314 -5.33 -0.81 23.32
C TYR A 314 -5.28 -1.81 22.15
N TYR A 315 -5.00 -1.34 20.93
CA TYR A 315 -4.87 -2.22 19.78
C TYR A 315 -3.67 -3.16 19.88
N CYS A 316 -2.55 -2.66 20.39
CA CYS A 316 -1.38 -3.48 20.69
C CYS A 316 -1.73 -4.62 21.66
N SER A 317 -2.57 -4.35 22.66
CA SER A 317 -3.13 -5.39 23.54
C SER A 317 -3.92 -6.45 22.76
N GLY A 318 -4.84 -6.03 21.88
CA GLY A 318 -5.61 -6.96 21.05
C GLY A 318 -4.74 -7.83 20.15
N ILE A 319 -3.70 -7.24 19.54
CA ILE A 319 -2.74 -7.96 18.68
C ILE A 319 -1.96 -9.00 19.49
N PHE A 320 -1.40 -8.62 20.64
CA PHE A 320 -0.66 -9.55 21.49
C PHE A 320 -1.56 -10.64 22.09
N HIS A 321 -2.83 -10.33 22.33
CA HIS A 321 -3.81 -11.33 22.73
C HIS A 321 -4.04 -12.37 21.63
N ARG A 322 -4.23 -11.94 20.37
CA ARG A 322 -4.33 -12.84 19.21
C ARG A 322 -3.09 -13.70 19.01
N LEU A 323 -1.91 -13.19 19.33
CA LEU A 323 -0.64 -13.93 19.32
C LEU A 323 -0.47 -14.89 20.51
N GLY A 324 -1.45 -15.02 21.40
CA GLY A 324 -1.36 -15.86 22.61
C GLY A 324 -0.39 -15.33 23.66
N ARG A 325 0.02 -14.05 23.57
CA ARG A 325 0.97 -13.43 24.51
C ARG A 325 0.22 -12.62 25.58
N GLY A 326 -0.49 -13.31 26.47
CA GLY A 326 -1.38 -12.73 27.47
C GLY A 326 -0.76 -11.65 28.36
N GLU A 327 0.44 -11.89 28.92
CA GLU A 327 1.11 -10.90 29.77
C GLU A 327 1.52 -9.61 29.01
N LEU A 328 1.94 -9.73 27.75
CA LEU A 328 2.18 -8.55 26.91
C LEU A 328 0.88 -7.82 26.60
N ALA A 329 -0.20 -8.56 26.30
CA ALA A 329 -1.51 -7.97 26.08
C ALA A 329 -1.98 -7.15 27.29
N ILE A 330 -1.84 -7.70 28.51
CA ILE A 330 -2.17 -6.99 29.76
C ILE A 330 -1.28 -5.76 29.94
N LYS A 331 0.03 -5.85 29.68
CA LYS A 331 0.96 -4.72 29.77
C LYS A 331 0.52 -3.54 28.90
N TYR A 332 0.18 -3.77 27.63
CA TYR A 332 -0.23 -2.70 26.72
C TYR A 332 -1.63 -2.15 27.05
N ALA A 333 -2.58 -2.99 27.46
CA ALA A 333 -3.88 -2.48 27.90
C ALA A 333 -3.76 -1.61 29.17
N ARG A 334 -2.85 -1.95 30.08
CA ARG A 334 -2.53 -1.08 31.24
C ARG A 334 -1.95 0.26 30.83
N ARG A 335 -1.08 0.30 29.82
CA ARG A 335 -0.59 1.57 29.26
C ARG A 335 -1.72 2.41 28.68
N ALA A 336 -2.66 1.80 27.96
CA ALA A 336 -3.84 2.50 27.45
C ALA A 336 -4.65 3.16 28.59
N VAL A 337 -4.85 2.44 29.70
CA VAL A 337 -5.53 2.96 30.90
C VAL A 337 -4.68 3.97 31.68
N GLN A 338 -3.35 3.90 31.62
CA GLN A 338 -2.47 4.91 32.21
C GLN A 338 -2.61 6.26 31.50
N THR A 339 -2.69 6.25 30.16
CA THR A 339 -2.98 7.48 29.40
C THR A 339 -4.42 7.94 29.62
N ASN A 340 -5.40 7.05 29.50
CA ASN A 340 -6.82 7.36 29.67
C ASN A 340 -7.45 6.46 30.75
N PRO A 341 -7.50 6.94 32.02
CA PRO A 341 -8.03 6.16 33.15
C PRO A 341 -9.49 5.72 33.02
N SER A 342 -10.28 6.45 32.21
CA SER A 342 -11.69 6.16 31.92
C SER A 342 -11.91 5.34 30.64
N TYR A 343 -10.86 4.81 30.03
CA TYR A 343 -11.00 4.10 28.76
C TYR A 343 -11.70 2.73 28.94
N VAL A 344 -13.02 2.75 28.79
CA VAL A 344 -13.89 1.59 29.04
C VAL A 344 -13.45 0.35 28.28
N ARG A 345 -13.16 0.45 26.98
CA ARG A 345 -12.72 -0.70 26.15
C ARG A 345 -11.43 -1.32 26.68
N ALA A 346 -10.46 -0.51 27.08
CA ALA A 346 -9.21 -1.01 27.65
C ALA A 346 -9.40 -1.61 29.05
N LEU A 347 -10.26 -1.03 29.90
CA LEU A 347 -10.58 -1.60 31.22
C LEU A 347 -11.24 -2.99 31.10
N LEU A 348 -12.21 -3.13 30.20
CA LEU A 348 -12.84 -4.42 29.90
C LEU A 348 -11.84 -5.42 29.34
N GLN A 349 -10.94 -4.97 28.44
CA GLN A 349 -9.90 -5.81 27.86
C GLN A 349 -8.97 -6.36 28.96
N ILE A 350 -8.50 -5.53 29.90
CA ILE A 350 -7.69 -6.01 31.04
C ILE A 350 -8.48 -7.01 31.86
N GLY A 351 -9.74 -6.72 32.17
CA GLY A 351 -10.61 -7.61 32.95
C GLY A 351 -10.71 -9.01 32.34
N ARG A 352 -10.98 -9.07 31.04
CA ARG A 352 -11.10 -10.32 30.27
C ARG A 352 -9.77 -11.07 30.16
N LEU A 353 -8.68 -10.37 29.89
CA LEU A 353 -7.34 -10.96 29.84
C LEU A 353 -6.92 -11.52 31.21
N CYS A 354 -7.11 -10.77 32.29
CA CYS A 354 -6.85 -11.24 33.66
C CYS A 354 -7.71 -12.46 34.01
N ARG A 355 -8.98 -12.50 33.59
CA ARG A 355 -9.87 -13.66 33.78
C ARG A 355 -9.32 -14.92 33.08
N GLN A 356 -8.78 -14.79 31.87
CA GLN A 356 -8.20 -15.90 31.10
C GLN A 356 -6.91 -16.42 31.75
N GLU A 357 -6.08 -15.53 32.28
CA GLU A 357 -4.85 -15.88 33.00
C GLU A 357 -5.09 -16.35 34.46
N GLY A 358 -6.35 -16.50 34.88
CA GLY A 358 -6.71 -16.94 36.25
C GLY A 358 -6.50 -15.88 37.35
N ARG A 359 -6.31 -14.60 36.98
CA ARG A 359 -6.08 -13.46 37.87
C ARG A 359 -7.41 -12.81 38.29
N ASP A 360 -8.28 -13.59 38.93
CA ASP A 360 -9.68 -13.23 39.20
C ASP A 360 -9.86 -11.95 40.00
N SER A 361 -8.99 -11.72 40.99
CA SER A 361 -9.04 -10.52 41.82
C SER A 361 -8.85 -9.26 41.00
N GLU A 362 -7.84 -9.26 40.12
CA GLU A 362 -7.56 -8.14 39.24
C GLU A 362 -8.67 -7.99 38.18
N ALA A 363 -9.15 -9.11 37.63
CA ALA A 363 -10.26 -9.09 36.68
C ALA A 363 -11.50 -8.37 37.25
N ILE A 364 -11.90 -8.71 38.49
CA ILE A 364 -13.03 -8.06 39.18
C ILE A 364 -12.77 -6.56 39.39
N GLU A 365 -11.55 -6.18 39.77
CA GLU A 365 -11.19 -4.77 39.98
C GLU A 365 -11.35 -3.94 38.70
N TYR A 366 -10.76 -4.41 37.60
CA TYR A 366 -10.81 -3.70 36.32
C TYR A 366 -12.22 -3.68 35.72
N LEU A 367 -12.99 -4.77 35.83
CA LEU A 367 -14.38 -4.79 35.38
C LEU A 367 -15.27 -3.85 36.22
N ARG A 368 -15.07 -3.76 37.54
CA ARG A 368 -15.79 -2.76 38.37
C ARG A 368 -15.46 -1.33 37.96
N ARG A 369 -14.18 -1.05 37.66
CA ARG A 369 -13.78 0.26 37.13
C ARG A 369 -14.42 0.53 35.77
N ALA A 370 -14.52 -0.47 34.89
CA ALA A 370 -15.19 -0.32 33.60
C ALA A 370 -16.67 0.05 33.78
N VAL A 371 -17.39 -0.64 34.66
CA VAL A 371 -18.80 -0.31 35.00
C VAL A 371 -18.90 1.12 35.55
N ALA A 372 -18.01 1.51 36.47
CA ALA A 372 -17.99 2.87 37.02
C ALA A 372 -17.68 3.96 35.96
N CYS A 373 -17.00 3.61 34.87
CA CYS A 373 -16.66 4.51 33.77
C CYS A 373 -17.67 4.46 32.60
N GLY A 374 -18.77 3.71 32.71
CA GLY A 374 -19.86 3.71 31.73
C GLY A 374 -20.22 2.34 31.12
N ALA A 375 -19.56 1.24 31.51
CA ALA A 375 -19.95 -0.11 31.07
C ALA A 375 -21.14 -0.69 31.87
N ASP A 376 -22.19 0.10 32.12
CA ASP A 376 -23.41 -0.33 32.83
C ASP A 376 -24.38 -1.02 31.87
N TYR A 377 -24.01 -2.20 31.38
CA TYR A 377 -24.83 -3.04 30.49
C TYR A 377 -24.84 -4.51 30.96
N PRO A 378 -25.85 -5.32 30.58
CA PRO A 378 -26.08 -6.66 31.13
C PRO A 378 -24.85 -7.58 31.11
N ASP A 379 -24.11 -7.62 30.00
CA ASP A 379 -22.96 -8.51 29.83
C ASP A 379 -21.82 -8.21 30.82
N ALA A 380 -21.53 -6.93 31.08
CA ALA A 380 -20.48 -6.54 32.03
C ALA A 380 -20.81 -6.99 33.47
N HIS A 381 -22.10 -6.92 33.83
CA HIS A 381 -22.58 -7.41 35.11
C HIS A 381 -22.59 -8.93 35.22
N LEU A 382 -22.90 -9.64 34.13
CA LEU A 382 -22.77 -11.09 34.09
C LEU A 382 -21.31 -11.52 34.26
N GLU A 383 -20.37 -10.91 33.53
CA GLU A 383 -18.93 -11.21 33.63
C GLU A 383 -18.42 -11.04 35.07
N LEU A 384 -18.85 -9.97 35.77
CA LEU A 384 -18.54 -9.74 37.18
C LEU A 384 -19.15 -10.80 38.09
N ALA A 385 -20.42 -11.16 37.88
CA ALA A 385 -21.12 -12.14 38.69
C ALA A 385 -20.47 -13.54 38.59
N GLU A 386 -20.14 -13.98 37.37
CA GLU A 386 -19.47 -15.27 37.13
C GLU A 386 -18.12 -15.35 37.86
N LEU A 387 -17.32 -14.28 37.78
CA LEU A 387 -16.03 -14.20 38.50
C LEU A 387 -16.23 -14.25 40.02
N MET A 388 -17.25 -13.58 40.54
CA MET A 388 -17.56 -13.61 41.97
C MET A 388 -18.05 -14.98 42.44
N LEU A 389 -18.84 -15.70 41.62
CA LEU A 389 -19.25 -17.07 41.89
C LEU A 389 -18.06 -18.03 41.88
N ARG A 390 -17.14 -17.90 40.91
CA ARG A 390 -15.89 -18.66 40.86
C ARG A 390 -15.06 -18.47 42.14
N ARG A 391 -15.10 -17.27 42.71
CA ARG A 391 -14.47 -16.92 44.00
C ARG A 391 -15.33 -17.22 45.24
N LYS A 392 -16.41 -17.98 45.11
CA LYS A 392 -17.33 -18.37 46.19
C LYS A 392 -17.91 -17.17 46.95
N SER A 393 -18.20 -16.07 46.24
CA SER A 393 -18.80 -14.84 46.77
C SER A 393 -20.21 -14.62 46.18
N PRO A 394 -21.22 -15.44 46.56
CA PRO A 394 -22.53 -15.44 45.92
C PRO A 394 -23.37 -14.18 46.21
N GLY A 395 -23.20 -13.54 47.36
CA GLY A 395 -23.94 -12.32 47.72
C GLY A 395 -23.70 -11.17 46.73
N PRO A 396 -22.44 -10.74 46.54
CA PRO A 396 -22.08 -9.75 45.51
C PRO A 396 -22.46 -10.17 44.09
N ALA A 397 -22.31 -11.46 43.74
CA ALA A 397 -22.71 -11.96 42.43
C ALA A 397 -24.22 -11.77 42.17
N ARG A 398 -25.07 -12.08 43.17
CA ARG A 398 -26.52 -11.90 43.08
C ARG A 398 -26.92 -10.46 42.77
N LYS A 399 -26.21 -9.48 43.35
CA LYS A 399 -26.44 -8.05 43.09
C LYS A 399 -26.18 -7.69 41.63
N HIS A 400 -25.07 -8.18 41.07
CA HIS A 400 -24.74 -7.91 39.66
C HIS A 400 -25.70 -8.63 38.70
N LEU A 401 -26.10 -9.88 38.97
CA LEU A 401 -27.12 -10.57 38.17
C LEU A 401 -28.47 -9.84 38.21
N SER A 402 -28.86 -9.34 39.38
CA SER A 402 -30.09 -8.55 39.52
C SER A 402 -30.00 -7.26 38.70
N ARG A 403 -28.86 -6.56 38.74
CA ARG A 403 -28.63 -5.37 37.92
C ARG A 403 -28.67 -5.67 36.42
N ALA A 404 -28.11 -6.80 35.98
CA ALA A 404 -28.19 -7.22 34.58
C ALA A 404 -29.65 -7.42 34.12
N LEU A 405 -30.50 -8.00 34.97
CA LEU A 405 -31.93 -8.18 34.70
C LEU A 405 -32.75 -6.88 34.84
N GLU A 406 -32.33 -5.94 35.68
CA GLU A 406 -32.92 -4.59 35.69
C GLU A 406 -32.66 -3.86 34.38
N LEU A 407 -31.44 -3.99 33.83
CA LEU A 407 -31.05 -3.37 32.56
C LEU A 407 -31.70 -4.06 31.36
N ASN A 408 -31.85 -5.39 31.42
CA ASN A 408 -32.57 -6.16 30.41
C ASN A 408 -33.35 -7.32 31.08
N PRO A 409 -34.66 -7.17 31.30
CA PRO A 409 -35.50 -8.20 31.94
C PRO A 409 -35.53 -9.56 31.23
N HIS A 410 -35.19 -9.60 29.94
CA HIS A 410 -35.18 -10.82 29.13
C HIS A 410 -33.76 -11.35 28.88
N TYR A 411 -32.76 -10.91 29.67
CA TYR A 411 -31.39 -11.39 29.53
C TYR A 411 -31.21 -12.79 30.10
N THR A 412 -31.48 -13.79 29.26
CA THR A 412 -31.49 -15.23 29.60
C THR A 412 -30.24 -15.69 30.36
N PRO A 413 -29.00 -15.33 29.96
CA PRO A 413 -27.80 -15.80 30.66
C PRO A 413 -27.76 -15.40 32.15
N ALA A 414 -28.21 -14.19 32.49
CA ALA A 414 -28.26 -13.75 33.88
C ALA A 414 -29.38 -14.43 34.68
N ALA A 415 -30.54 -14.66 34.06
CA ALA A 415 -31.67 -15.35 34.69
C ALA A 415 -31.32 -16.82 35.02
N GLU A 416 -30.69 -17.53 34.09
CA GLU A 416 -30.23 -18.91 34.27
C GLU A 416 -29.19 -19.00 35.38
N THR A 417 -28.18 -18.12 35.35
CA THR A 417 -27.13 -18.08 36.39
C THR A 417 -27.71 -17.77 37.77
N LEU A 418 -28.72 -16.89 37.85
CA LEU A 418 -29.39 -16.56 39.11
C LEU A 418 -30.22 -17.74 39.63
N ALA A 419 -30.93 -18.45 38.75
CA ALA A 419 -31.70 -19.63 39.09
C ALA A 419 -30.80 -20.78 39.58
N SER A 420 -29.64 -21.00 38.94
CA SER A 420 -28.68 -22.03 39.35
C SER A 420 -28.02 -21.76 40.71
N MET A 421 -28.09 -20.52 41.22
CA MET A 421 -27.63 -20.19 42.57
C MET A 421 -28.65 -20.49 43.67
N ALA A 422 -29.92 -20.67 43.29
CA ALA A 422 -31.03 -20.93 44.22
C ALA A 422 -31.34 -22.42 44.38
N ALA A 423 -30.89 -23.25 43.42
CA ALA A 423 -30.84 -24.71 43.51
C ALA A 423 -29.59 -25.16 44.29
#